data_AF-W1WAF3-F1
#
_entry.id   AF-W1WAF3-F1
#
_cell.length_a   1.000
_cell.length_b   1.000
_cell.length_c   1.000
_cell.angle_alpha   90.00
_cell.angle_beta   90.00
_cell.angle_gamma   90.00
#
_symmetry.space_group_name_H-M   'P 1'
#
loop_
_entity.id
_entity.type
_entity.pdbx_description
1 polymer ?
#
loop_
_entity_poly.entity_id
_entity_poly.type
_entity_poly.pdbx_seq_one_letter_code
_entity_poly.pdbx_strand_id
1 'polypeptide(L)'
;NATDMADYLAKKGVPFREAHEIVGNAVHHCIEKGCVLLDLSVEDFKAISHHFDADILDAISIEACIAGRNNYSGTAPECVERQRNNGKAVIAGEEKQIAQWKAIVESVQA
;
A
#
# COMPACT_ATOMS: atom_id res chain seq x y z
N ASN A 1 -7.60 -4.25 -2.96
CA ASN A 1 -6.67 -5.34 -3.33
C ASN A 1 -6.77 -5.77 -4.81
N ALA A 2 -7.74 -5.30 -5.61
CA ALA A 2 -7.79 -5.59 -7.05
C ALA A 2 -6.53 -5.13 -7.81
N THR A 3 -6.01 -3.92 -7.53
CA THR A 3 -4.75 -3.44 -8.10
C THR A 3 -3.58 -4.35 -7.71
N ASP A 4 -3.50 -4.77 -6.45
CA ASP A 4 -2.46 -5.69 -5.98
C ASP A 4 -2.57 -7.08 -6.62
N MET A 5 -3.79 -7.53 -6.93
CA MET A 5 -4.04 -8.75 -7.72
C MET A 5 -3.54 -8.62 -9.17
N ALA A 6 -3.70 -7.45 -9.78
CA ALA A 6 -3.12 -7.18 -11.10
C ALA A 6 -1.58 -7.18 -11.04
N ASP A 7 -1.00 -6.56 -10.00
CA ASP A 7 0.45 -6.57 -9.75
C ASP A 7 0.96 -8.02 -9.52
N TYR A 8 0.19 -8.85 -8.82
CA TYR A 8 0.49 -10.28 -8.61
C TYR A 8 0.58 -11.05 -9.94
N LEU A 9 -0.41 -10.89 -10.82
CA LEU A 9 -0.40 -11.52 -12.14
C LEU A 9 0.74 -10.98 -13.01
N ALA A 10 0.99 -9.67 -12.98
CA ALA A 10 2.10 -9.05 -13.71
C ALA A 10 3.46 -9.57 -13.25
N LYS A 11 3.66 -9.77 -11.93
CA LYS A 11 4.88 -10.40 -11.38
C LYS A 11 5.08 -11.84 -11.85
N LYS A 12 3.99 -12.54 -12.21
CA LYS A 12 4.04 -13.88 -12.82
C LYS A 12 4.28 -13.87 -14.34
N GLY A 13 4.46 -12.69 -14.93
CA GLY A 13 4.74 -12.54 -16.36
C GLY A 13 3.51 -12.32 -17.23
N VAL A 14 2.31 -12.21 -16.65
CA VAL A 14 1.11 -11.85 -17.41
C VAL A 14 1.22 -10.39 -17.87
N PRO A 15 1.07 -10.05 -19.16
CA PRO A 15 1.06 -8.68 -19.61
C PRO A 15 0.03 -7.84 -18.85
N PHE A 16 0.41 -6.64 -18.39
CA PHE A 16 -0.45 -5.86 -17.48
C PHE A 16 -1.87 -5.62 -18.01
N ARG A 17 -2.03 -5.46 -19.33
CA ARG A 17 -3.35 -5.33 -19.96
C ARG A 17 -4.23 -6.56 -19.73
N GLU A 18 -3.66 -7.75 -19.88
CA GLU A 18 -4.33 -9.03 -19.67
C GLU A 18 -4.58 -9.26 -18.17
N ALA A 19 -3.61 -8.94 -17.31
CA ALA A 19 -3.78 -8.99 -15.86
C ALA A 19 -4.96 -8.11 -15.40
N HIS A 20 -5.06 -6.89 -15.94
CA HIS A 20 -6.16 -5.97 -15.64
C HIS A 20 -7.52 -6.52 -16.11
N GLU A 21 -7.57 -7.18 -17.26
CA GLU A 21 -8.78 -7.83 -17.78
C GLU A 21 -9.22 -9.01 -16.90
N ILE A 22 -8.31 -9.90 -16.55
CA ILE A 22 -8.56 -11.04 -15.63
C ILE A 22 -9.10 -10.53 -14.29
N VAL A 23 -8.47 -9.50 -13.74
CA VAL A 23 -8.89 -8.86 -12.48
C VAL A 23 -10.26 -8.21 -12.61
N GLY A 24 -10.54 -7.56 -13.74
CA GLY A 24 -11.86 -6.99 -14.03
C GLY A 24 -12.97 -8.05 -13.99
N ASN A 25 -12.71 -9.21 -14.60
CA ASN A 25 -13.64 -10.34 -14.58
C ASN A 25 -13.86 -10.89 -13.16
N ALA A 26 -12.80 -11.00 -12.36
CA ALA A 26 -12.92 -11.42 -10.96
C ALA A 26 -13.73 -10.43 -10.11
N VAL A 27 -13.50 -9.12 -10.27
CA VAL A 27 -14.26 -8.08 -9.57
C VAL A 27 -15.73 -8.09 -10.01
N HIS A 28 -15.99 -8.26 -11.31
CA HIS A 28 -17.35 -8.37 -11.82
C HIS A 28 -18.08 -9.58 -11.23
N HIS A 29 -17.41 -10.73 -11.17
CA HIS A 29 -17.94 -11.95 -10.55
C HIS A 29 -18.32 -11.75 -9.07
N CYS A 30 -17.46 -11.05 -8.31
CA CYS A 30 -17.76 -10.67 -6.93
C CYS A 30 -18.99 -9.77 -6.82
N ILE A 31 -19.14 -8.78 -7.72
CA ILE A 31 -20.29 -7.88 -7.75
C ILE A 31 -21.59 -8.66 -8.00
N GLU A 32 -21.59 -9.60 -8.95
CA GLU A 32 -22.77 -10.43 -9.25
C GLU A 32 -23.17 -11.33 -8.07
N LYS A 33 -22.19 -11.86 -7.33
CA LYS A 33 -22.40 -12.69 -6.14
C LYS A 33 -22.68 -11.90 -4.86
N GLY A 34 -22.46 -10.59 -4.86
CA GLY A 34 -22.56 -9.75 -3.66
C GLY A 34 -21.48 -10.05 -2.62
N CYS A 35 -20.27 -10.45 -3.05
CA CYS A 35 -19.14 -10.76 -2.18
C CYS A 35 -17.91 -9.89 -2.52
N VAL A 36 -16.82 -10.04 -1.78
CA VAL A 36 -15.53 -9.40 -2.08
C VAL A 36 -14.49 -10.42 -2.54
N LEU A 37 -13.36 -9.96 -3.10
CA LEU A 37 -12.29 -10.83 -3.60
C LEU A 37 -11.75 -11.81 -2.53
N LEU A 38 -11.70 -11.39 -1.26
CA LEU A 38 -11.25 -12.22 -0.16
C LEU A 38 -12.27 -13.30 0.26
N ASP A 39 -13.51 -13.24 -0.24
CA ASP A 39 -14.52 -14.27 -0.01
C ASP A 39 -14.43 -15.42 -1.03
N LEU A 40 -13.67 -15.24 -2.12
CA LEU A 40 -13.48 -16.26 -3.16
C LEU A 40 -12.49 -17.34 -2.69
N SER A 41 -12.75 -18.59 -3.08
CA SER A 41 -11.78 -19.68 -2.89
C SER A 41 -10.65 -19.63 -3.92
N VAL A 42 -9.56 -20.35 -3.66
CA VAL A 42 -8.49 -20.53 -4.66
C VAL A 42 -9.04 -21.20 -5.93
N GLU A 43 -10.00 -22.11 -5.77
CA GLU A 43 -10.70 -22.78 -6.86
C GLU A 43 -11.53 -21.81 -7.69
N ASP A 44 -12.24 -20.85 -7.06
CA ASP A 44 -12.95 -19.77 -7.77
C ASP A 44 -11.97 -18.94 -8.61
N PHE A 45 -10.82 -18.58 -8.04
CA PHE A 45 -9.77 -17.86 -8.78
C PHE A 45 -9.23 -18.68 -9.95
N LYS A 46 -8.92 -19.96 -9.73
CA LYS A 46 -8.44 -20.86 -10.81
C LYS A 46 -9.46 -21.06 -11.91
N ALA A 47 -10.76 -20.99 -11.60
CA ALA A 47 -11.82 -21.02 -12.60
C ALA A 47 -11.85 -19.75 -13.47
N ILE A 48 -11.42 -18.60 -12.93
CA ILE A 48 -11.30 -17.33 -13.67
C ILE A 48 -10.03 -17.31 -14.53
N SER A 49 -8.90 -17.75 -13.99
CA SER A 49 -7.64 -17.84 -14.75
C SER A 49 -6.68 -18.87 -14.17
N HIS A 50 -6.00 -19.59 -15.05
CA HIS A 50 -4.95 -20.55 -14.70
C HIS A 50 -3.68 -19.91 -14.12
N HIS A 51 -3.55 -18.58 -14.16
CA HIS A 51 -2.41 -17.85 -13.58
C HIS A 51 -2.51 -17.67 -12.05
N PHE A 52 -3.65 -17.98 -11.44
CA PHE A 52 -3.83 -17.94 -9.99
C PHE A 52 -3.33 -19.22 -9.32
N ASP A 53 -2.58 -19.07 -8.22
CA ASP A 53 -2.05 -20.18 -7.43
C ASP A 53 -2.57 -20.12 -5.99
N ALA A 54 -2.17 -21.10 -5.17
CA ALA A 54 -2.61 -21.25 -3.78
C ALA A 54 -2.28 -20.04 -2.88
N ASP A 55 -1.32 -19.20 -3.29
CA ASP A 55 -0.88 -18.01 -2.57
C ASP A 55 -1.73 -16.75 -2.87
N ILE A 56 -2.75 -16.85 -3.71
CA ILE A 56 -3.53 -15.68 -4.15
C ILE A 56 -4.17 -14.94 -2.97
N LEU A 57 -4.78 -15.66 -2.03
CA LEU A 57 -5.47 -15.04 -0.88
C LEU A 57 -4.50 -14.30 0.03
N ASP A 58 -3.30 -14.86 0.23
CA ASP A 58 -2.23 -14.20 0.97
C ASP A 58 -1.73 -12.96 0.22
N ALA A 59 -1.53 -13.07 -1.09
CA ALA A 59 -1.01 -12.00 -1.94
C ALA A 59 -1.93 -10.77 -1.99
N ILE A 60 -3.26 -10.98 -1.90
CA ILE A 60 -4.27 -9.90 -1.94
C ILE A 60 -4.84 -9.55 -0.56
N SER A 61 -4.29 -10.12 0.52
CA SER A 61 -4.63 -9.76 1.89
C SER A 61 -4.34 -8.28 2.15
N ILE A 62 -5.07 -7.66 3.08
CA ILE A 62 -4.89 -6.24 3.41
C ILE A 62 -3.47 -6.01 3.92
N GLU A 63 -2.99 -6.92 4.77
CA GLU A 63 -1.65 -6.91 5.35
C GLU A 63 -0.57 -6.98 4.26
N ALA A 64 -0.70 -7.90 3.29
CA ALA A 64 0.24 -7.99 2.18
C ALA A 64 0.18 -6.75 1.26
N CYS A 65 -1.00 -6.21 1.01
CA CYS A 65 -1.15 -4.98 0.22
C CYS A 65 -0.44 -3.80 0.90
N ILE A 66 -0.58 -3.64 2.22
CA ILE A 66 0.08 -2.59 2.99
C ILE A 66 1.60 -2.79 3.00
N ALA A 67 2.06 -4.00 3.33
CA ALA A 67 3.48 -4.34 3.40
C ALA A 67 4.17 -4.25 2.02
N GLY A 68 3.46 -4.56 0.93
CA GLY A 68 3.97 -4.53 -0.44
C GLY A 68 4.30 -3.12 -0.93
N ARG A 69 3.70 -2.07 -0.34
CA ARG A 69 4.01 -0.68 -0.64
C ARG A 69 5.24 -0.24 0.16
N ASN A 70 6.38 -0.89 -0.08
CA ASN A 70 7.66 -0.67 0.62
C ASN A 70 8.64 0.23 -0.16
N ASN A 71 8.13 1.26 -0.83
CA ASN A 71 8.98 2.28 -1.45
C ASN A 71 9.25 3.43 -0.46
N TYR A 72 10.10 4.40 -0.82
CA TYR A 72 10.56 5.44 0.12
C TYR A 72 9.42 6.18 0.86
N SER A 73 8.28 6.41 0.20
CA SER A 73 7.11 7.08 0.77
C SER A 73 5.90 6.15 0.93
N GLY A 74 6.15 4.84 0.94
CA GLY A 74 5.11 3.83 0.94
C GLY A 74 4.44 3.65 2.30
N THR A 75 3.40 2.82 2.31
CA THR A 75 2.55 2.57 3.49
C THR A 75 3.01 1.39 4.34
N ALA A 76 4.09 0.68 3.94
CA ALA A 76 4.65 -0.39 4.74
C ALA A 76 5.04 0.12 6.15
N PRO A 77 4.89 -0.69 7.21
CA PRO A 77 5.15 -0.25 8.60
C PRO A 77 6.52 0.42 8.80
N GLU A 78 7.58 -0.15 8.21
CA GLU A 78 8.94 0.40 8.24
C GLU A 78 9.07 1.75 7.52
N CYS A 79 8.26 1.97 6.48
CA CYS A 79 8.23 3.23 5.75
C CYS A 79 7.55 4.33 6.57
N VAL A 80 6.43 3.99 7.22
CA VAL A 80 5.73 4.89 8.14
C VAL A 80 6.59 5.21 9.36
N GLU A 81 7.29 4.22 9.91
CA GLU A 81 8.23 4.44 11.00
C GLU A 81 9.37 5.39 10.60
N ARG A 82 9.97 5.19 9.43
CA ARG A 82 10.99 6.11 8.87
C ARG A 82 10.44 7.53 8.74
N GLN A 83 9.26 7.70 8.14
CA GLN A 83 8.64 9.02 7.97
C GLN A 83 8.36 9.70 9.32
N ARG A 84 7.85 8.95 10.31
CA ARG A 84 7.62 9.44 11.66
C ARG A 84 8.91 9.89 12.34
N ASN A 85 9.99 9.12 12.19
CA ASN A 85 11.29 9.46 12.79
C ASN A 85 11.89 10.72 12.13
N ASN A 86 11.80 10.83 10.81
CA ASN A 86 12.21 12.03 10.08
C ASN A 86 11.40 13.25 10.52
N GLY A 87 10.09 13.12 10.65
CA GLY A 87 9.22 14.20 11.12
C GLY A 87 9.58 14.69 12.51
N LYS A 88 9.91 13.77 13.44
CA LYS A 88 10.41 14.13 14.78
C LYS A 88 11.71 14.94 14.72
N ALA A 89 12.64 14.56 13.85
CA ALA A 89 13.90 15.27 13.69
C ALA A 89 13.69 16.69 13.13
N VAL A 90 12.80 16.84 12.15
CA VAL A 90 12.43 18.15 11.59
C VAL A 90 11.80 19.03 12.67
N ILE A 91 10.79 18.53 13.38
CA ILE A 91 10.12 19.28 14.46
C ILE A 91 11.12 19.75 15.51
N ALA A 92 12.03 18.89 15.97
CA ALA A 92 13.06 19.27 16.93
C ALA A 92 14.00 20.37 16.39
N GLY A 93 14.32 20.33 15.10
CA GLY A 93 15.09 21.39 14.43
C GLY A 93 14.35 22.73 14.42
N GLU A 94 13.06 22.71 14.08
CA GLU A 94 12.21 23.91 14.07
C GLU A 94 12.01 24.49 15.46
N GLU A 95 11.80 23.66 16.48
CA GLU A 95 11.68 24.09 17.89
C GLU A 95 12.95 24.83 18.36
N LYS A 96 14.14 24.34 17.97
CA LYS A 96 15.41 25.00 18.27
C LYS A 96 15.51 26.36 17.58
N GLN A 97 15.11 26.46 16.31
CA GLN A 97 15.11 27.73 15.59
C GLN A 97 14.14 28.72 16.24
N ILE A 98 12.93 28.29 16.57
CA ILE A 98 11.91 29.13 17.24
C ILE A 98 12.45 29.66 18.57
N ALA A 99 13.10 28.80 19.38
CA ALA A 99 13.70 29.22 20.64
C ALA A 99 14.80 30.27 20.44
N GLN A 100 15.66 30.08 19.44
CA GLN A 100 16.70 31.05 19.11
C GLN A 100 16.10 32.41 18.70
N TRP A 101 15.08 32.41 17.84
CA TRP A 101 14.43 33.64 17.39
C TRP A 101 13.73 34.37 18.54
N LYS A 102 13.06 33.64 19.44
CA LYS A 102 12.44 34.24 20.64
C LYS A 102 13.47 34.98 21.50
N ALA A 103 14.61 34.34 21.76
CA ALA A 103 15.68 34.96 22.54
C ALA A 103 16.24 36.24 21.87
N ILE A 104 16.38 36.23 20.54
CA ILE A 104 16.82 37.42 19.79
C ILE A 104 15.79 38.54 19.93
N VAL A 105 14.50 38.25 19.72
CA VAL A 105 13.43 39.26 19.81
C VAL A 105 13.37 39.88 21.21
N GLU A 106 13.43 39.06 22.26
CA GLU A 106 13.45 39.52 23.66
C GLU A 106 14.65 40.43 23.94
N SER A 107 15.83 40.12 23.39
CA SER A 107 17.04 40.93 23.58
C SER A 107 16.99 42.32 22.95
N VAL A 108 16.16 42.53 21.92
CA VAL A 108 16.02 43.83 21.23
C VAL A 108 14.86 44.66 21.79
N GLN A 109 13.93 44.01 22.50
CA GLN A 109 12.79 44.67 23.14
C GLN A 109 13.05 45.11 24.59
N ALA A 110 14.14 44.65 25.20
CA ALA A 110 14.62 45.09 26.52
C ALA A 110 15.50 46.34 26.43
#